data_AF-A0A3S5EWG1-F1
#
_entry.id   AF-A0A3S5EWG1-F1
#
_cell.length_a   1.000
_cell.length_b   1.000
_cell.length_c   1.000
_cell.angle_alpha   90.00
_cell.angle_beta   90.00
_cell.angle_gamma   90.00
#
_symmetry.space_group_name_H-M   'P 1'
#
loop_
_entity.id
_entity.type
_entity.pdbx_description
1 polymer ?
#
loop_
_entity_poly.entity_id
_entity_poly.type
_entity_poly.pdbx_seq_one_letter_code
_entity_poly.pdbx_strand_id
1 'polypeptide(L)'
;MVAMLKEVNQNFPDSGFESYLQLEQQIAKDPGNYNGFAVDFNYRDPVGPELTKTEQVPTDFKATWTDASGVDQNQPFVNHH
;
A
#
# COMPACT_ATOMS: atom_id res chain seq x y z
N MET A 1 13.14 -0.84 2.29
CA MET A 1 12.01 -1.36 3.09
C MET A 1 11.23 -0.17 3.61
N VAL A 2 9.90 -0.29 3.67
CA VAL A 2 9.00 0.76 4.18
C VAL A 2 8.34 0.23 5.46
N ALA A 3 8.18 1.08 6.46
CA ALA A 3 7.51 0.71 7.70
C ALA A 3 5.99 0.59 7.50
N MET A 4 5.42 -0.57 7.82
CA MET A 4 3.98 -0.83 7.71
C MET A 4 3.44 -1.47 8.99
N LEU A 5 2.22 -1.10 9.38
CA LEU A 5 1.45 -1.77 10.41
C LEU A 5 1.29 -3.25 10.04
N LYS A 6 1.31 -4.10 11.06
CA LYS A 6 1.24 -5.56 10.86
C LYS A 6 -0.10 -5.95 10.22
N GLU A 7 -1.16 -5.27 10.62
CA GLU A 7 -2.55 -5.40 10.18
C GLU A 7 -2.72 -5.05 8.70
N VAL A 8 -1.93 -4.10 8.19
CA VAL A 8 -1.91 -3.69 6.79
C VAL A 8 -1.02 -4.63 5.97
N ASN A 9 0.14 -5.02 6.50
CA ASN A 9 1.09 -5.87 5.80
C ASN A 9 0.63 -7.34 5.70
N GLN A 10 -0.24 -7.81 6.58
CA GLN A 10 -0.65 -9.22 6.67
C GLN A 10 -2.17 -9.33 6.56
N ASN A 11 -2.67 -10.56 6.45
CA ASN A 11 -4.10 -10.83 6.35
C ASN A 11 -4.67 -11.24 7.71
N PHE A 12 -4.98 -10.25 8.56
CA PHE A 12 -5.66 -10.48 9.84
C PHE A 12 -7.17 -10.36 9.68
N PRO A 13 -7.95 -11.38 10.10
CA PRO A 13 -9.40 -11.26 10.17
C PRO A 13 -9.82 -10.12 11.10
N ASP A 14 -10.87 -9.39 10.73
CA ASP A 14 -11.51 -8.34 11.53
C ASP A 14 -10.57 -7.22 12.01
N SER A 15 -9.44 -6.98 11.31
CA SER A 15 -8.48 -5.93 11.67
C SER A 15 -9.00 -4.51 11.45
N GLY A 16 -9.99 -4.35 10.56
CA GLY A 16 -10.44 -3.05 10.08
C GLY A 16 -9.49 -2.39 9.07
N PHE A 17 -8.43 -3.09 8.63
CA PHE A 17 -7.45 -2.59 7.66
C PHE A 17 -7.49 -3.39 6.35
N GLU A 18 -7.24 -2.69 5.24
CA GLU A 18 -6.94 -3.31 3.95
C GLU A 18 -5.62 -4.07 4.02
N SER A 19 -5.60 -5.29 3.48
CA SER A 19 -4.44 -6.18 3.54
C SER A 19 -3.62 -6.11 2.25
N TYR A 20 -2.39 -5.60 2.35
CA TYR A 20 -1.47 -5.56 1.23
C TYR A 20 -1.08 -6.97 0.76
N LEU A 21 -0.95 -7.93 1.68
CA LEU A 21 -0.71 -9.33 1.33
C LEU A 21 -1.84 -9.92 0.48
N GLN A 22 -3.10 -9.55 0.72
CA GLN A 22 -4.20 -10.01 -0.13
C GLN A 22 -4.08 -9.46 -1.55
N LEU A 23 -3.73 -8.17 -1.70
CA LEU A 23 -3.48 -7.58 -3.02
C LEU A 23 -2.33 -8.31 -3.74
N GLU A 24 -1.20 -8.56 -3.07
CA GLU A 24 -0.08 -9.32 -3.64
C GLU A 24 -0.51 -10.72 -4.12
N GLN A 25 -1.36 -11.40 -3.35
CA GLN A 25 -1.91 -12.71 -3.73
C GLN A 25 -2.84 -12.63 -4.94
N GLN A 26 -3.65 -11.58 -5.05
CA GLN A 26 -4.52 -11.37 -6.22
C GLN A 26 -3.69 -11.08 -7.48
N ILE A 27 -2.63 -10.27 -7.37
CA ILE A 27 -1.67 -10.02 -8.46
C ILE A 27 -0.98 -11.32 -8.87
N ALA A 28 -0.52 -12.12 -7.92
CA ALA A 28 0.14 -13.39 -8.22
C ALA A 28 -0.79 -14.40 -8.92
N LYS A 29 -2.10 -14.34 -8.63
CA LYS A 29 -3.11 -15.20 -9.24
C LYS A 29 -3.42 -14.81 -10.69
N ASP A 30 -3.47 -13.51 -10.99
CA ASP A 30 -3.75 -13.00 -12.33
C ASP A 30 -2.94 -11.74 -12.64
N PRO A 31 -1.64 -11.88 -12.92
CA PRO A 31 -0.75 -10.73 -13.10
C PRO A 31 -1.09 -9.90 -14.34
N GLY A 32 -1.75 -10.49 -15.34
CA GLY A 32 -2.19 -9.80 -16.56
C GLY A 32 -3.24 -8.72 -16.30
N ASN A 33 -3.90 -8.76 -15.15
CA ASN A 33 -4.90 -7.78 -14.73
C ASN A 33 -4.32 -6.59 -13.94
N TYR A 34 -2.98 -6.50 -13.80
CA TYR A 34 -2.31 -5.46 -13.01
C TYR A 34 -1.17 -4.79 -13.81
N ASN A 35 -1.51 -4.27 -14.99
CA ASN A 35 -0.52 -3.62 -15.86
C ASN A 35 -0.06 -2.28 -15.26
N GLY A 36 1.25 -2.01 -15.32
CA GLY A 36 1.80 -0.76 -14.82
C GLY A 36 1.66 -0.56 -13.31
N PHE A 37 1.59 -1.66 -12.53
CA PHE A 37 1.43 -1.60 -11.09
C PHE A 37 2.50 -0.74 -10.41
N ALA A 38 2.06 0.21 -9.58
CA ALA A 38 2.90 1.10 -8.80
C ALA A 38 2.31 1.32 -7.40
N VAL A 39 3.17 1.66 -6.43
CA VAL A 39 2.77 2.00 -5.06
C VAL A 39 3.35 3.35 -4.68
N ASP A 40 2.47 4.30 -4.38
CA ASP A 40 2.83 5.64 -3.94
C ASP A 40 2.66 5.75 -2.42
N PHE A 41 3.71 6.16 -1.71
CA PHE A 41 3.72 6.30 -0.25
C PHE A 41 3.58 7.76 0.15
N ASN A 42 2.59 8.05 0.98
CA ASN A 42 2.36 9.38 1.53
C ASN A 42 2.93 9.48 2.94
N TYR A 43 3.74 10.49 3.17
CA TYR A 43 4.38 10.77 4.46
C TYR A 43 3.84 12.08 5.00
N ARG A 44 3.62 12.15 6.32
CA ARG A 44 3.37 13.43 6.98
C ARG A 44 4.64 14.26 6.98
N ASP A 45 4.46 15.58 6.89
CA ASP A 45 5.56 16.51 7.12
C ASP A 45 6.17 16.25 8.51
N PRO A 46 7.51 16.22 8.63
CA PRO A 46 8.18 15.94 9.88
C PRO A 46 7.82 16.99 10.92
N VAL A 47 7.27 16.55 12.06
CA VAL A 47 7.02 17.40 13.22
C VAL A 47 8.20 17.25 14.19
N GLY A 48 9.35 17.86 13.86
CA GLY A 48 10.59 17.71 14.62
C GLY A 48 11.85 17.88 13.76
N PRO A 49 13.06 17.65 14.31
CA PRO A 49 14.29 17.69 13.51
C PRO A 49 14.17 16.73 12.32
N GLU A 50 14.74 17.12 11.17
CA GLU A 50 14.59 16.40 9.90
C GLU A 50 14.93 14.92 10.05
N LEU A 51 13.89 14.08 10.16
CA LEU A 51 14.03 12.64 10.00
C LEU A 51 14.39 12.38 8.55
N THR A 52 15.42 11.59 8.32
CA THR A 52 15.74 11.11 6.97
C THR A 52 14.53 10.33 6.44
N LYS A 53 14.25 10.38 5.12
CA LYS A 53 13.08 9.71 4.52
C LYS A 53 12.97 8.21 4.89
N THR A 54 14.09 7.58 5.24
CA THR A 54 14.19 6.19 5.70
C THR A 54 13.67 5.93 7.11
N GLU A 55 13.54 6.96 7.94
CA GLU A 55 13.03 6.88 9.32
C GLU A 55 11.53 7.26 9.39
N GLN A 56 10.98 7.84 8.34
CA GLN A 56 9.58 8.25 8.31
C GLN A 56 8.67 7.05 8.03
N VAL A 57 7.62 6.92 8.84
CA VAL A 57 6.54 5.97 8.62
C VAL A 57 5.49 6.65 7.73
N PRO A 58 5.12 6.06 6.57
CA PRO A 58 4.05 6.63 5.75
C PRO A 58 2.74 6.56 6.53
N THR A 59 1.89 7.57 6.37
CA THR A 59 0.54 7.56 6.96
C THR A 59 -0.41 6.65 6.20
N ASP A 60 -0.19 6.57 4.91
CA ASP A 60 -0.99 5.81 3.96
C ASP A 60 -0.18 5.61 2.69
N PHE A 61 -0.63 4.66 1.88
CA PHE A 61 -0.08 4.45 0.55
C PHE A 61 -1.17 3.96 -0.38
N LYS A 62 -0.93 4.11 -1.69
CA LYS A 62 -1.92 3.78 -2.72
C LYS A 62 -1.27 2.90 -3.76
N ALA A 63 -1.84 1.74 -3.99
CA ALA A 63 -1.54 0.93 -5.16
C ALA A 63 -2.35 1.43 -6.35
N THR A 64 -1.74 1.52 -7.53
CA THR A 64 -2.39 1.89 -8.79
C THR A 64 -1.97 0.92 -9.88
N TRP A 65 -2.88 0.60 -10.78
CA TRP A 65 -2.64 -0.26 -11.95
C TRP A 65 -3.70 -0.04 -13.01
N THR A 66 -3.47 -0.52 -14.22
CA THR A 66 -4.47 -0.61 -15.27
C THR A 66 -4.89 -2.08 -15.43
N ASP A 67 -6.19 -2.35 -15.38
CA ASP A 67 -6.72 -3.70 -15.51
C ASP A 67 -6.62 -4.26 -16.94
N ALA A 68 -6.95 -5.53 -17.12
CA ALA A 68 -6.85 -6.20 -18.44
C ALA A 68 -7.79 -5.58 -19.49
N SER A 69 -8.81 -4.81 -19.06
CA SER A 69 -9.73 -4.08 -19.94
C SER A 69 -9.23 -2.67 -20.27
N GLY A 70 -8.08 -2.26 -19.74
CA GLY A 70 -7.53 -0.93 -19.95
C GLY A 70 -8.09 0.14 -19.00
N VAL A 71 -8.74 -0.25 -17.90
CA VAL A 71 -9.32 0.68 -16.94
C VAL A 71 -8.36 0.90 -15.77
N ASP A 72 -8.16 2.16 -15.38
CA ASP A 72 -7.33 2.50 -14.23
C ASP A 72 -8.02 2.14 -12.91
N GLN A 73 -7.29 1.41 -12.09
CA GLN A 73 -7.70 0.92 -10.79
C GLN A 73 -6.77 1.46 -9.71
N ASN A 74 -7.28 1.47 -8.48
CA ASN A 74 -6.46 1.80 -7.33
C ASN A 74 -6.99 1.20 -6.03
N GLN A 75 -6.09 1.00 -5.07
CA GLN A 75 -6.44 0.55 -3.72
C GLN A 75 -5.63 1.36 -2.68
N PRO A 76 -6.30 2.12 -1.80
CA PRO A 76 -5.65 2.82 -0.71
C PRO A 76 -5.42 1.90 0.49
N PHE A 77 -4.33 2.14 1.22
CA PHE A 77 -3.97 1.44 2.45
C PHE A 77 -3.63 2.45 3.53
N VAL A 78 -4.38 2.44 4.62
CA VAL A 78 -4.16 3.32 5.77
C VAL A 78 -3.14 2.67 6.70
N ASN A 79 -2.07 3.38 7.05
CA ASN A 79 -0.95 2.89 7.84
C ASN A 79 -0.86 3.55 9.23
N HIS A 80 -2.01 3.91 9.79
CA HIS A 80 -2.17 4.47 11.14
C HIS A 80 -3.50 4.03 11.74
N HIS A 81 -3.62 4.07 13.07
CA HIS A 81 -4.87 3.80 13.79
C HIS A 81 -5.75 5.04 13.94
#